data_AF-A0A1I7V4G0-F1
#
_entry.id   AF-A0A1I7V4G0-F1
#
_cell.length_a   1.000
_cell.length_b   1.000
_cell.length_c   1.000
_cell.angle_alpha   90.00
_cell.angle_beta   90.00
_cell.angle_gamma   90.00
#
_symmetry.space_group_name_H-M   'P 1'
#
loop_
_entity.id
_entity.type
_entity.pdbx_description
1 polymer ?
#
loop_
_entity_poly.entity_id
_entity_poly.type
_entity_poly.pdbx_seq_one_letter_code
_entity_poly.pdbx_strand_id
1 'polypeptide(L)'
;MSRELVDMMIKKWKVKSVKINAHFSIKRDCHYRLNNREFITPFRLSDPFANTEKSKNNFKFDHVELNLTESSECARGITTDKMNEYKNIIANIRRIFPTDYIKITGAKVLSSNFSELYSEFYFLYNTIYIENQSNLRVDVELLTGFRKSEFHDFPAYFFNDPFDWEGRVHTCTVEDSPISRVLQLFDGKCFQQRNYTGKRVTYKGKTNNCVINFDVLSFLK
;
A
#
# COMPACT_ATOMS: atom_id res chain seq x y z
N MET A 1 -12.15 -6.20 15.95
CA MET A 1 -13.45 -6.31 15.26
C MET A 1 -13.58 -7.73 14.75
N SER A 2 -14.74 -8.37 14.91
CA SER A 2 -14.92 -9.78 14.49
C SER A 2 -15.17 -9.87 12.99
N ARG A 3 -14.71 -10.95 12.36
CA ARG A 3 -14.90 -11.20 10.92
C ARG A 3 -16.38 -11.25 10.54
N GLU A 4 -17.19 -11.85 11.39
CA GLU A 4 -18.62 -12.08 11.19
C GLU A 4 -19.40 -10.76 11.12
N LEU A 5 -19.05 -9.80 11.99
CA LEU A 5 -19.65 -8.46 11.96
C LEU A 5 -19.25 -7.69 10.71
N VAL A 6 -17.99 -7.80 10.28
CA VAL A 6 -17.50 -7.16 9.05
C VAL A 6 -18.25 -7.72 7.84
N ASP A 7 -18.38 -9.04 7.72
CA ASP A 7 -19.11 -9.69 6.62
C ASP A 7 -20.60 -9.31 6.63
N MET A 8 -21.22 -9.21 7.80
CA MET A 8 -22.60 -8.74 7.93
C MET A 8 -22.78 -7.29 7.47
N MET A 9 -21.89 -6.38 7.89
CA MET A 9 -21.90 -4.96 7.49
C MET A 9 -21.73 -4.82 5.98
N ILE A 10 -20.75 -5.53 5.43
CA ILE A 10 -20.47 -5.62 4.00
C ILE A 10 -21.73 -6.00 3.22
N LYS A 11 -22.39 -7.09 3.63
CA LYS A 11 -23.58 -7.62 2.94
C LYS A 11 -24.78 -6.68 3.08
N LYS A 12 -25.02 -6.15 4.29
CA LYS A 12 -26.16 -5.27 4.59
C LYS A 12 -26.08 -3.94 3.84
N TRP A 13 -24.89 -3.34 3.75
CA TRP A 13 -24.69 -2.03 3.14
C TRP A 13 -24.23 -2.10 1.68
N LYS A 14 -24.09 -3.30 1.10
CA LYS A 14 -23.61 -3.50 -0.28
C LYS A 14 -22.32 -2.74 -0.53
N VAL A 15 -21.37 -2.91 0.40
CA VAL A 15 -20.10 -2.18 0.41
C VAL A 15 -19.33 -2.45 -0.89
N LYS A 16 -18.90 -1.38 -1.56
CA LYS A 16 -18.13 -1.45 -2.80
C LYS A 16 -16.62 -1.34 -2.59
N SER A 17 -16.19 -0.64 -1.55
CA SER A 17 -14.78 -0.47 -1.22
C SER A 17 -14.54 -0.51 0.28
N VAL A 18 -13.32 -0.89 0.65
CA VAL A 18 -12.88 -0.99 2.05
C VAL A 18 -11.66 -0.09 2.23
N LYS A 19 -11.65 0.72 3.29
CA LYS A 19 -10.47 1.49 3.70
C LYS A 19 -9.95 0.97 5.04
N ILE A 20 -8.68 0.57 5.05
CA ILE A 20 -7.95 0.02 6.18
C ILE A 20 -6.97 1.10 6.64
N ASN A 21 -7.22 1.72 7.79
CA ASN A 21 -6.29 2.69 8.37
C ASN A 21 -5.30 1.95 9.29
N ALA A 22 -4.02 1.98 8.94
CA ALA A 22 -2.96 1.46 9.77
C ALA A 22 -2.56 2.50 10.82
N HIS A 23 -2.47 2.07 12.07
CA HIS A 23 -2.06 2.90 13.19
C HIS A 23 -0.93 2.22 13.96
N PHE A 24 0.18 2.94 14.15
CA PHE A 24 1.22 2.51 15.06
C PHE A 24 0.77 2.83 16.49
N SER A 25 0.71 1.80 17.35
CA SER A 25 0.18 1.85 18.72
C SER A 25 -1.34 1.96 18.87
N ILE A 26 -1.95 0.81 19.19
CA ILE A 26 -2.99 0.77 20.21
C ILE A 26 -2.45 -0.03 21.41
N LYS A 27 -1.32 0.41 21.98
CA LYS A 27 -0.75 -0.22 23.20
C LYS A 27 -1.60 -0.03 24.46
N ARG A 28 -2.81 0.53 24.37
CA ARG A 28 -3.76 0.67 25.48
C ARG A 28 -5.08 -0.10 25.34
N ASP A 29 -5.42 -0.66 24.16
CA ASP A 29 -6.61 -1.53 23.99
C ASP A 29 -6.31 -3.03 24.09
N CYS A 30 -5.09 -3.40 24.49
CA CYS A 30 -4.72 -4.80 24.72
C CYS A 30 -5.68 -5.49 25.71
N HIS A 31 -6.28 -4.76 26.65
CA HIS A 31 -7.26 -5.29 27.60
C HIS A 31 -8.57 -5.73 26.93
N TYR A 32 -9.09 -5.00 25.93
CA TYR A 32 -10.33 -5.39 25.24
C TYR A 32 -10.13 -6.64 24.37
N ARG A 33 -8.95 -6.77 23.73
CA ARG A 33 -8.62 -7.93 22.89
C ARG A 33 -8.32 -9.20 23.70
N LEU A 34 -7.80 -9.08 24.91
CA LEU A 34 -7.49 -10.25 25.76
C LEU A 34 -8.76 -10.84 26.37
N ASN A 35 -9.75 -10.01 26.73
CA ASN A 35 -10.96 -10.46 27.43
C ASN A 35 -12.06 -11.03 26.52
N ASN A 36 -11.98 -10.85 25.20
CA ASN A 36 -13.03 -11.26 24.25
C ASN A 36 -12.54 -12.24 23.16
N ARG A 37 -11.40 -12.93 23.37
CA ARG A 37 -10.83 -13.87 22.38
C ARG A 37 -11.77 -15.02 22.02
N GLU A 38 -12.68 -15.40 22.91
CA GLU A 38 -13.61 -16.51 22.71
C GLU A 38 -14.82 -16.15 21.81
N PHE A 39 -15.11 -14.86 21.60
CA PHE A 39 -16.31 -14.41 20.88
C PHE A 39 -16.03 -13.66 19.57
N ILE A 40 -14.77 -13.32 19.30
CA ILE A 40 -14.38 -12.45 18.19
C ILE A 40 -13.21 -13.11 17.45
N THR A 41 -13.45 -13.65 16.26
CA THR A 41 -12.38 -14.06 15.34
C THR A 41 -11.63 -12.81 14.86
N PRO A 42 -10.37 -12.57 15.29
CA PRO A 42 -9.63 -11.40 14.83
C PRO A 42 -9.10 -11.67 13.42
N PHE A 43 -9.42 -10.82 12.44
CA PHE A 43 -8.73 -10.89 11.16
C PHE A 43 -7.39 -10.14 11.24
N ARG A 44 -6.31 -10.79 10.79
CA ARG A 44 -4.95 -10.24 10.84
C ARG A 44 -4.38 -10.21 9.44
N LEU A 45 -4.00 -9.01 8.98
CA LEU A 45 -3.38 -8.84 7.67
C LEU A 45 -1.90 -9.26 7.66
N SER A 46 -1.30 -9.42 8.85
CA SER A 46 0.09 -9.81 9.06
C SER A 46 0.28 -11.31 9.31
N ASP A 47 -0.81 -12.10 9.28
CA ASP A 47 -0.68 -13.56 9.44
C ASP A 47 0.10 -14.14 8.24
N PRO A 48 0.79 -15.28 8.43
CA PRO A 48 1.36 -16.01 7.31
C PRO A 48 0.29 -16.25 6.23
N PHE A 49 0.64 -16.06 4.96
CA PHE A 49 -0.33 -16.19 3.87
C PHE A 49 -1.05 -17.55 3.88
N ALA A 50 -0.33 -18.63 4.17
CA ALA A 50 -0.87 -19.98 4.29
C ALA A 50 -2.02 -20.10 5.33
N ASN A 51 -1.97 -19.29 6.39
CA ASN A 51 -2.94 -19.31 7.49
C ASN A 51 -4.10 -18.32 7.29
N THR A 52 -4.01 -17.47 6.27
CA THR A 52 -5.04 -16.46 6.01
C THR A 52 -6.23 -17.13 5.32
N GLU A 53 -7.42 -17.08 5.90
CA GLU A 53 -8.61 -17.65 5.25
C GLU A 53 -9.08 -16.78 4.09
N LYS A 54 -9.47 -17.42 2.98
CA LYS A 54 -10.10 -16.73 1.86
C LYS A 54 -11.52 -16.32 2.27
N SER A 55 -11.90 -15.11 1.90
CA SER A 55 -13.27 -14.65 2.10
C SER A 55 -14.26 -15.62 1.48
N LYS A 56 -15.29 -15.98 2.26
CA LYS A 56 -16.43 -16.78 1.79
C LYS A 56 -17.42 -15.95 0.97
N ASN A 57 -17.19 -14.64 0.82
CA ASN A 57 -18.03 -13.77 0.04
C ASN A 57 -17.71 -13.92 -1.46
N ASN A 58 -18.76 -14.13 -2.27
CA ASN A 58 -18.64 -14.32 -3.71
C ASN A 58 -18.61 -13.01 -4.51
N PHE A 59 -18.70 -11.84 -3.86
CA PHE A 59 -18.65 -10.55 -4.55
C PHE A 59 -17.25 -9.93 -4.42
N LYS A 60 -16.86 -9.19 -5.45
CA LYS A 60 -15.56 -8.53 -5.57
C LYS A 60 -15.72 -7.04 -5.30
N PHE A 61 -14.83 -6.47 -4.50
CA PHE A 61 -14.78 -5.04 -4.21
C PHE A 61 -14.19 -4.28 -5.40
N ASP A 62 -14.73 -3.08 -5.64
CA ASP A 62 -14.23 -2.13 -6.63
C ASP A 62 -12.77 -1.78 -6.33
N HIS A 63 -12.45 -1.56 -5.04
CA HIS A 63 -11.08 -1.39 -4.56
C HIS A 63 -10.96 -1.58 -3.05
N VAL A 64 -9.73 -1.77 -2.57
CA VAL A 64 -9.37 -1.69 -1.15
C VAL A 64 -8.26 -0.66 -0.97
N GLU A 65 -8.41 0.26 -0.02
CA GLU A 65 -7.38 1.23 0.35
C GLU A 65 -6.68 0.81 1.64
N LEU A 66 -5.35 0.73 1.62
CA LEU A 66 -4.48 0.64 2.79
C LEU A 66 -3.87 2.02 3.06
N ASN A 67 -4.35 2.71 4.08
CA ASN A 67 -3.87 4.02 4.47
C ASN A 67 -2.81 3.92 5.57
N LEU A 68 -1.61 4.39 5.27
CA LEU A 68 -0.41 4.31 6.12
C LEU A 68 0.00 5.65 6.73
N THR A 69 -0.79 6.71 6.51
CA THR A 69 -0.49 8.09 6.94
C THR A 69 -0.08 8.18 8.42
N GLU A 70 -0.75 7.39 9.28
CA GLU A 70 -0.60 7.36 10.75
C GLU A 70 0.28 6.20 11.25
N SER A 71 0.98 5.47 10.36
CA SER A 71 1.84 4.35 10.75
C SER A 71 3.10 4.28 9.90
N SER A 72 4.14 5.01 10.34
CA SER A 72 5.48 4.92 9.74
C SER A 72 6.08 3.51 9.84
N GLU A 73 5.75 2.76 10.88
CA GLU A 73 6.23 1.38 11.04
C GLU A 73 5.58 0.43 10.04
N CYS A 74 4.26 0.54 9.79
CA CYS A 74 3.62 -0.24 8.74
C CYS A 74 4.13 0.15 7.34
N ALA A 75 4.41 1.44 7.10
CA ALA A 75 5.06 1.88 5.87
C ALA A 75 6.44 1.22 5.71
N ARG A 76 7.32 1.34 6.71
CA ARG A 76 8.64 0.69 6.70
C ARG A 76 8.56 -0.82 6.52
N GLY A 77 7.54 -1.47 7.06
CA GLY A 77 7.37 -2.91 6.94
C GLY A 77 7.03 -3.41 5.53
N ILE A 78 6.50 -2.55 4.65
CA ILE A 78 6.20 -2.91 3.26
C ILE A 78 7.21 -2.33 2.26
N THR A 79 7.96 -1.31 2.66
CA THR A 79 8.95 -0.65 1.80
C THR A 79 10.40 -1.02 2.14
N THR A 80 10.63 -1.79 3.22
CA THR A 80 11.97 -2.28 3.62
C THR A 80 11.92 -3.75 4.05
N ASP A 81 13.09 -4.39 4.20
CA ASP A 81 13.23 -5.76 4.70
C ASP A 81 13.17 -5.89 6.24
N LYS A 82 12.99 -4.78 6.96
CA LYS A 82 13.15 -4.76 8.42
C LYS A 82 12.02 -5.44 9.19
N MET A 83 10.85 -5.63 8.59
CA MET A 83 9.68 -6.20 9.28
C MET A 83 8.95 -7.24 8.42
N ASN A 84 9.36 -8.50 8.57
CA ASN A 84 8.80 -9.64 7.81
C ASN A 84 7.29 -9.86 7.99
N GLU A 85 6.68 -9.31 9.04
CA GLU A 85 5.25 -9.50 9.34
C GLU A 85 4.31 -8.85 8.31
N TYR A 86 4.79 -7.89 7.51
CA TYR A 86 3.96 -7.19 6.52
C TYR A 86 4.20 -7.64 5.07
N LYS A 87 5.13 -8.57 4.83
CA LYS A 87 5.48 -9.03 3.47
C LYS A 87 4.30 -9.61 2.67
N ASN A 88 3.30 -10.14 3.37
CA ASN A 88 2.12 -10.78 2.77
C ASN A 88 0.90 -9.85 2.75
N ILE A 89 1.03 -8.59 3.17
CA ILE A 89 -0.14 -7.75 3.45
C ILE A 89 -1.05 -7.57 2.22
N ILE A 90 -0.48 -7.40 1.04
CA ILE A 90 -1.22 -7.21 -0.22
C ILE A 90 -1.97 -8.49 -0.60
N ALA A 91 -1.28 -9.63 -0.50
CA ALA A 91 -1.89 -10.92 -0.75
C ALA A 91 -3.02 -11.22 0.25
N ASN A 92 -2.81 -10.93 1.53
CA ASN A 92 -3.79 -11.11 2.58
C ASN A 92 -5.00 -10.18 2.42
N ILE A 93 -4.79 -8.92 2.04
CA ILE A 93 -5.86 -7.98 1.68
C ILE A 93 -6.74 -8.60 0.60
N ARG A 94 -6.16 -9.08 -0.51
CA ARG A 94 -6.93 -9.64 -1.62
C ARG A 94 -7.66 -10.93 -1.25
N ARG A 95 -7.10 -11.72 -0.34
CA ARG A 95 -7.71 -12.94 0.17
C ARG A 95 -8.90 -12.66 1.08
N ILE A 96 -8.79 -11.64 1.93
CA ILE A 96 -9.80 -11.23 2.92
C ILE A 96 -10.90 -10.38 2.27
N PHE A 97 -10.51 -9.53 1.32
CA PHE A 97 -11.35 -8.62 0.55
C PHE A 97 -11.07 -8.82 -0.95
N PRO A 98 -11.78 -9.76 -1.61
CA PRO A 98 -11.56 -10.06 -3.03
C PRO A 98 -11.62 -8.79 -3.88
N THR A 99 -10.50 -8.39 -4.47
CA THR A 99 -10.40 -7.19 -5.31
C THR A 99 -9.30 -7.38 -6.36
N ASP A 100 -9.34 -6.59 -7.41
CA ASP A 100 -8.24 -6.46 -8.38
C ASP A 100 -7.58 -5.09 -8.29
N TYR A 101 -8.01 -4.23 -7.37
CA TYR A 101 -7.46 -2.89 -7.20
C TYR A 101 -7.17 -2.62 -5.72
N ILE A 102 -5.89 -2.46 -5.41
CA ILE A 102 -5.43 -2.03 -4.09
C ILE A 102 -4.79 -0.65 -4.21
N LYS A 103 -5.16 0.26 -3.32
CA LYS A 103 -4.56 1.59 -3.21
C LYS A 103 -3.81 1.68 -1.88
N ILE A 104 -2.55 2.07 -1.90
CA ILE A 104 -1.74 2.33 -0.70
C ILE A 104 -1.52 3.84 -0.61
N THR A 105 -1.96 4.47 0.48
CA THR A 105 -1.88 5.93 0.64
C THR A 105 -0.98 6.34 1.81
N GLY A 106 -0.31 7.48 1.68
CA GLY A 106 0.48 8.08 2.76
C GLY A 106 1.70 7.27 3.22
N ALA A 107 2.30 6.44 2.36
CA ALA A 107 3.48 5.65 2.71
C ALA A 107 4.71 6.58 2.81
N LYS A 108 5.06 6.98 4.03
CA LYS A 108 6.25 7.79 4.30
C LYS A 108 7.50 6.92 4.16
N VAL A 109 8.38 7.29 3.24
CA VAL A 109 9.68 6.62 3.01
C VAL A 109 10.82 7.55 3.39
N LEU A 110 11.97 6.96 3.74
CA LEU A 110 13.16 7.70 4.16
C LEU A 110 14.05 8.13 3.00
N SER A 111 13.70 7.74 1.77
CA SER A 111 14.52 7.99 0.58
C SER A 111 14.79 9.47 0.35
N SER A 112 16.07 9.77 0.24
CA SER A 112 16.65 11.10 0.03
C SER A 112 17.35 11.25 -1.33
N ASN A 113 17.53 10.13 -2.05
CA ASN A 113 18.04 10.08 -3.43
C ASN A 113 17.36 8.93 -4.22
N PHE A 114 17.61 8.85 -5.53
CA PHE A 114 16.98 7.87 -6.41
C PHE A 114 17.40 6.41 -6.15
N SER A 115 18.63 6.17 -5.68
CA SER A 115 19.10 4.81 -5.37
C SER A 115 18.34 4.22 -4.17
N GLU A 116 18.16 5.03 -3.12
CA GLU A 116 17.31 4.67 -1.98
C GLU A 116 15.87 4.44 -2.42
N LEU A 117 15.30 5.31 -3.25
CA LEU A 117 13.93 5.14 -3.75
C LEU A 117 13.76 3.86 -4.58
N TYR A 118 14.73 3.54 -5.44
CA TYR A 118 14.74 2.29 -6.20
C TYR A 118 14.72 1.06 -5.28
N SER A 119 15.43 1.15 -4.14
CA SER A 119 15.43 0.09 -3.14
C SER A 119 14.05 -0.07 -2.48
N GLU A 120 13.36 1.03 -2.17
CA GLU A 120 11.97 0.98 -1.67
C GLU A 120 11.01 0.39 -2.72
N PHE A 121 11.17 0.71 -4.00
CA PHE A 121 10.39 0.10 -5.09
C PHE A 121 10.60 -1.42 -5.10
N TYR A 122 11.85 -1.87 -5.03
CA TYR A 122 12.19 -3.30 -4.98
C TYR A 122 11.46 -4.03 -3.84
N PHE A 123 11.46 -3.49 -2.62
CA PHE A 123 10.75 -4.13 -1.51
C PHE A 123 9.22 -4.10 -1.66
N LEU A 124 8.67 -3.01 -2.20
CA LEU A 124 7.25 -2.93 -2.52
C LEU A 124 6.88 -3.99 -3.57
N TYR A 125 7.73 -4.20 -4.58
CA TYR A 125 7.52 -5.28 -5.54
C TYR A 125 7.49 -6.64 -4.89
N ASN A 126 8.45 -6.94 -4.00
CA ASN A 126 8.48 -8.22 -3.30
C ASN A 126 7.16 -8.44 -2.56
N THR A 127 6.66 -7.41 -1.89
CA THR A 127 5.40 -7.45 -1.13
C THR A 127 4.18 -7.62 -2.05
N ILE A 128 4.17 -6.97 -3.23
CA ILE A 128 3.07 -7.05 -4.19
C ILE A 128 3.05 -8.39 -4.92
N TYR A 129 4.22 -8.92 -5.30
CA TYR A 129 4.36 -10.10 -6.16
C TYR A 129 4.62 -11.41 -5.44
N ILE A 130 4.67 -11.43 -4.11
CA ILE A 130 4.95 -12.64 -3.32
C ILE A 130 4.05 -13.83 -3.66
N GLU A 131 2.77 -13.58 -3.98
CA GLU A 131 1.81 -14.63 -4.38
C GLU A 131 1.54 -14.70 -5.89
N ASN A 132 2.38 -14.05 -6.70
CA ASN A 132 2.30 -14.03 -8.18
C ASN A 132 0.86 -13.89 -8.71
N GLN A 133 0.16 -12.86 -8.26
CA GLN A 133 -1.23 -12.71 -8.61
C GLN A 133 -1.37 -12.07 -10.00
N SER A 134 -2.38 -12.46 -10.77
CA SER A 134 -2.72 -11.86 -12.06
C SER A 134 -3.80 -10.78 -11.94
N ASN A 135 -3.87 -9.90 -12.94
CA ASN A 135 -4.86 -8.82 -13.06
C ASN A 135 -4.94 -7.90 -11.83
N LEU A 136 -3.82 -7.72 -11.11
CA LEU A 136 -3.76 -6.83 -9.95
C LEU A 136 -3.32 -5.44 -10.38
N ARG A 137 -4.12 -4.43 -10.04
CA ARG A 137 -3.70 -3.03 -10.02
C ARG A 137 -3.32 -2.63 -8.60
N VAL A 138 -2.13 -2.07 -8.44
CA VAL A 138 -1.70 -1.45 -7.18
C VAL A 138 -1.30 0.00 -7.44
N ASP A 139 -1.96 0.94 -6.78
CA ASP A 139 -1.55 2.34 -6.77
C ASP A 139 -0.91 2.65 -5.43
N VAL A 140 0.33 3.15 -5.39
CA VAL A 140 1.08 3.42 -4.17
C VAL A 140 1.49 4.88 -4.13
N GLU A 141 1.09 5.58 -3.08
CA GLU A 141 1.50 6.96 -2.79
C GLU A 141 2.68 6.96 -1.82
N LEU A 142 3.84 7.37 -2.32
CA LEU A 142 5.09 7.45 -1.56
C LEU A 142 5.39 8.90 -1.22
N LEU A 143 5.49 9.20 0.07
CA LEU A 143 5.86 10.53 0.57
C LEU A 143 7.36 10.53 0.88
N THR A 144 8.15 11.24 0.07
CA THR A 144 9.61 11.25 0.13
C THR A 144 10.17 12.56 0.69
N GLY A 145 11.48 12.55 0.98
CA GLY A 145 12.25 13.74 1.37
C GLY A 145 12.82 14.54 0.21
N PHE A 146 12.50 14.19 -1.05
CA PHE A 146 13.06 14.85 -2.23
C PHE A 146 12.70 16.33 -2.25
N ARG A 147 13.52 17.14 -2.90
CA ARG A 147 13.22 18.51 -3.30
C ARG A 147 12.49 18.49 -4.63
N LYS A 148 11.65 19.50 -4.86
CA LYS A 148 10.94 19.66 -6.14
C LYS A 148 11.89 19.63 -7.35
N SER A 149 13.08 20.22 -7.23
CA SER A 149 14.09 20.26 -8.29
C SER A 149 14.58 18.87 -8.71
N GLU A 150 14.56 17.90 -7.80
CA GLU A 150 15.00 16.53 -8.09
C GLU A 150 14.03 15.82 -9.05
N PHE A 151 12.77 16.25 -9.16
CA PHE A 151 11.85 15.65 -10.15
C PHE A 151 12.20 15.96 -11.61
N HIS A 152 13.14 16.88 -11.87
CA HIS A 152 13.63 17.16 -13.22
C HIS A 152 14.34 15.94 -13.82
N ASP A 153 15.19 15.28 -13.04
CA ASP A 153 16.03 14.16 -13.51
C ASP A 153 15.32 12.80 -13.35
N PHE A 154 14.13 12.82 -12.75
CA PHE A 154 13.35 11.64 -12.42
C PHE A 154 12.98 10.78 -13.65
N PRO A 155 12.50 11.35 -14.77
CA PRO A 155 12.26 10.55 -15.98
C PRO A 155 13.55 9.90 -16.48
N ALA A 156 14.67 10.62 -16.52
CA ALA A 156 15.94 10.10 -17.03
C ALA A 156 16.47 8.91 -16.21
N TYR A 157 16.24 8.91 -14.89
CA TYR A 157 16.67 7.82 -14.01
C TYR A 157 15.84 6.54 -14.20
N PHE A 158 14.53 6.66 -14.36
CA PHE A 158 13.61 5.51 -14.45
C PHE A 158 13.25 5.13 -15.89
N PHE A 159 13.74 5.87 -16.90
CA PHE A 159 13.41 5.65 -18.30
C PHE A 159 13.91 4.28 -18.77
N ASN A 160 13.00 3.47 -19.30
CA ASN A 160 13.32 2.15 -19.85
C ASN A 160 14.17 1.29 -18.90
N ASP A 161 13.87 1.32 -17.60
CA ASP A 161 14.39 0.35 -16.65
C ASP A 161 13.38 -0.81 -16.52
N PRO A 162 13.40 -1.81 -17.43
CA PRO A 162 12.52 -2.95 -17.33
C PRO A 162 12.87 -3.73 -16.07
N PHE A 163 11.92 -3.74 -15.13
CA PHE A 163 12.03 -4.60 -13.97
C PHE A 163 11.69 -6.04 -14.37
N ASP A 164 12.66 -6.95 -14.21
CA ASP A 164 12.44 -8.39 -14.27
C ASP A 164 12.31 -8.95 -12.85
N TRP A 165 11.12 -9.48 -12.53
CA TRP A 165 10.88 -10.22 -11.30
C TRP A 165 10.67 -11.69 -11.61
N GLU A 166 11.66 -12.53 -11.33
CA GLU A 166 11.58 -13.99 -11.54
C GLU A 166 11.15 -14.38 -12.98
N GLY A 167 11.65 -13.69 -14.00
CA GLY A 167 11.30 -13.90 -15.42
C GLY A 167 10.07 -13.12 -15.88
N ARG A 168 9.52 -12.22 -15.04
CA ARG A 168 8.39 -11.35 -15.37
C ARG A 168 8.89 -9.97 -15.76
N VAL A 169 8.95 -9.77 -17.06
CA VAL A 169 9.33 -8.49 -17.65
C VAL A 169 8.18 -7.49 -17.52
N HIS A 170 8.48 -6.34 -16.92
CA HIS A 170 7.59 -5.18 -16.87
C HIS A 170 8.03 -4.12 -17.85
N THR A 171 7.08 -3.39 -18.43
CA THR A 171 7.38 -2.13 -19.10
C THR A 171 7.26 -0.99 -18.09
N CYS A 172 8.31 -0.19 -17.96
CA CYS A 172 8.33 1.03 -17.15
C CYS A 172 7.92 2.24 -18.01
N THR A 173 7.07 3.10 -17.48
CA THR A 173 6.74 4.42 -18.06
C THR A 173 6.71 5.45 -16.95
N VAL A 174 7.19 6.66 -17.23
CA VAL A 174 7.13 7.78 -16.29
C VAL A 174 6.16 8.80 -16.87
N GLU A 175 5.16 9.21 -16.09
CA GLU A 175 4.25 10.27 -16.51
C GLU A 175 4.92 11.63 -16.33
N ASP A 176 5.02 12.41 -17.41
CA ASP A 176 5.60 13.75 -17.36
C ASP A 176 4.69 14.78 -16.68
N SER A 177 3.41 14.49 -16.55
CA SER A 177 2.47 15.39 -15.89
C SER A 177 2.74 15.45 -14.38
N PRO A 178 2.86 16.65 -13.78
CA PRO A 178 3.04 16.75 -12.34
C PRO A 178 1.77 16.29 -11.63
N ILE A 179 1.94 15.45 -10.62
CA ILE A 179 0.87 15.12 -9.68
C ILE A 179 0.82 16.23 -8.65
N SER A 180 -0.38 16.75 -8.35
CA SER A 180 -0.62 17.60 -7.19
C SER A 180 -1.57 16.92 -6.21
N ARG A 181 -1.22 16.96 -4.92
CA ARG A 181 -2.01 16.39 -3.83
C ARG A 181 -2.06 17.35 -2.65
N VAL A 182 -3.19 17.35 -1.97
CA VAL A 182 -3.38 18.05 -0.70
C VAL A 182 -3.62 17.00 0.36
N LEU A 183 -2.74 16.94 1.35
CA LEU A 183 -2.86 16.05 2.49
C LEU A 183 -3.13 16.89 3.75
N GLN A 184 -4.15 16.51 4.51
CA GLN A 184 -4.37 17.04 5.86
C GLN A 184 -3.79 16.03 6.85
N LEU A 185 -2.81 16.48 7.63
CA LEU A 185 -2.14 15.68 8.64
C LEU A 185 -2.41 16.29 10.02
N PHE A 186 -2.78 15.46 10.98
CA PHE A 186 -2.88 15.91 12.37
C PHE A 186 -1.52 15.79 13.03
N ASP A 187 -0.95 16.90 13.50
CA ASP A 187 0.38 16.92 14.14
C ASP A 187 0.31 16.65 15.66
N GLY A 188 -0.86 16.29 16.18
CA GLY A 188 -1.14 16.16 17.62
C GLY A 188 -1.74 17.43 18.25
N LYS A 189 -1.68 18.58 17.58
CA LYS A 189 -2.25 19.85 18.05
C LYS A 189 -3.26 20.44 17.08
N CYS A 190 -2.97 20.41 15.79
CA CYS A 190 -3.81 20.96 14.74
C CYS A 190 -3.73 20.13 13.45
N PHE A 191 -4.74 20.32 12.60
CA PHE A 191 -4.68 19.81 11.23
C PHE A 191 -3.83 20.75 10.39
N GLN A 192 -2.72 20.23 9.88
CA GLN A 192 -1.89 20.94 8.91
C GLN A 192 -2.25 20.46 7.51
N GLN A 193 -2.63 21.40 6.65
CA GLN A 193 -2.74 21.14 5.23
C GLN A 193 -1.35 21.25 4.60
N ARG A 194 -0.98 20.26 3.81
CA ARG A 194 0.29 20.18 3.10
C ARG A 194 0.04 19.89 1.63
N ASN A 195 0.71 20.67 0.78
CA ASN A 195 0.66 20.47 -0.67
C ASN A 195 1.86 19.64 -1.10
N TYR A 196 1.58 18.61 -1.86
CA TYR A 196 2.57 17.68 -2.39
C TYR A 196 2.58 17.76 -3.91
N THR A 197 3.77 17.67 -4.47
CA THR A 197 3.96 17.53 -5.91
C THR A 197 4.84 16.34 -6.23
N GLY A 198 4.63 15.72 -7.38
CA GLY A 198 5.39 14.54 -7.73
C GLY A 198 5.22 14.08 -9.16
N LYS A 199 5.69 12.87 -9.40
CA LYS A 199 5.64 12.17 -10.68
C LYS A 199 5.11 10.75 -10.45
N ARG A 200 4.54 10.15 -11.48
CA ARG A 200 4.14 8.73 -11.46
C ARG A 200 5.14 7.90 -12.23
N VAL A 201 5.55 6.78 -11.64
CA VAL A 201 6.18 5.67 -12.36
C VAL A 201 5.17 4.53 -12.46
N THR A 202 4.92 4.06 -13.66
CA THR A 202 3.99 2.98 -13.95
C THR A 202 4.73 1.79 -14.51
N TYR A 203 4.54 0.64 -13.87
CA TYR A 203 5.06 -0.63 -14.31
C TYR A 203 3.91 -1.56 -14.69
N LYS A 204 3.94 -2.03 -15.93
CA LYS A 204 2.92 -2.94 -16.47
C LYS A 204 3.54 -4.28 -16.80
N GLY A 205 3.02 -5.34 -16.18
CA GLY A 205 3.48 -6.70 -16.41
C GLY A 205 3.06 -7.21 -17.78
N LYS A 206 4.00 -7.77 -18.54
CA LYS A 206 3.74 -8.28 -19.90
C LYS A 206 2.92 -9.57 -19.93
N THR A 207 3.00 -10.37 -18.87
CA THR A 207 2.43 -11.74 -18.84
C THR A 207 1.26 -11.92 -17.87
N ASN A 208 1.19 -11.13 -16.80
CA ASN A 208 0.20 -11.28 -15.74
C ASN A 208 -0.88 -10.17 -15.73
N ASN A 209 -0.80 -9.20 -16.65
CA ASN A 209 -1.68 -8.04 -16.75
C ASN A 209 -1.77 -7.22 -15.44
N CYS A 210 -0.70 -7.24 -14.64
CA CYS A 210 -0.61 -6.41 -13.44
C CYS A 210 -0.14 -5.00 -13.78
N VAL A 211 -0.62 -4.02 -13.03
CA VAL A 211 -0.25 -2.61 -13.18
C VAL A 211 0.10 -2.06 -11.81
N ILE A 212 1.31 -1.55 -11.65
CA ILE A 212 1.77 -0.94 -10.41
C ILE A 212 2.11 0.51 -10.71
N ASN A 213 1.44 1.43 -10.03
CA ASN A 213 1.65 2.86 -10.14
C ASN A 213 2.29 3.35 -8.85
N PHE A 214 3.46 3.97 -8.94
CA PHE A 214 4.11 4.66 -7.83
C PHE A 214 3.97 6.17 -8.02
N ASP A 215 3.11 6.80 -7.22
CA ASP A 215 3.02 8.24 -7.09
C ASP A 215 4.10 8.69 -6.10
N VAL A 216 5.23 9.18 -6.62
CA VAL A 216 6.35 9.65 -5.79
C VAL A 216 6.18 11.13 -5.55
N LEU A 217 5.89 11.49 -4.30
CA LEU A 217 5.48 12.82 -3.89
C LEU A 217 6.50 13.45 -2.94
N SER A 218 6.81 14.72 -3.17
CA SER A 218 7.56 15.59 -2.27
C SER A 218 6.66 16.68 -1.68
N PHE A 219 6.97 17.07 -0.46
CA PHE A 219 6.37 18.24 0.18
C PHE A 219 6.90 19.54 -0.44
N LEU A 220 5.98 20.42 -0.83
CA LEU A 220 6.31 21.80 -1.22
C LEU A 220 6.63 22.61 0.06
N LYS A 221 7.91 22.91 0.29
CA LYS A 221 8.33 23.93 1.25
C LYS A 221 8.13 25.33 0.66
#